data_AF-A0A5D3DU50-F1
#
_entry.id   AF-A0A5D3DU50-F1
#
_cell.length_a   1.000
_cell.length_b   1.000
_cell.length_c   1.000
_cell.angle_alpha   90.00
_cell.angle_beta   90.00
_cell.angle_gamma   90.00
#
_symmetry.space_group_name_H-M   'P 1'
#
loop_
_entity.id
_entity.type
_entity.pdbx_description
1 polymer ?
#
loop_
_entity_poly.entity_id
_entity_poly.type
_entity_poly.pdbx_seq_one_letter_code
_entity_poly.pdbx_strand_id
1 'polypeptide(L)'
;MLGPELVQTTNAAIQKIRARMLTGQSRQKSYADVRHKDLEFEVGDMVFLKVAPMKGVLRFEKKGKLSPHFVGPLQLVSEPSVLGSAD
;
A
#
# COMPACT_ATOMS: atom_id res chain seq x y z
N MET A 1 -6.56 -16.72 -50.25
CA MET A 1 -6.29 -15.39 -49.64
C MET A 1 -6.81 -15.41 -48.22
N LEU A 2 -5.93 -15.26 -47.21
CA LEU A 2 -6.24 -15.36 -45.76
C LEU A 2 -6.13 -14.00 -45.02
N GLY A 3 -5.99 -12.90 -45.77
CA GLY A 3 -5.66 -11.58 -45.21
C GLY A 3 -6.68 -10.97 -44.25
N PRO A 4 -7.99 -10.94 -44.57
CA PRO A 4 -8.99 -10.24 -43.73
C PRO A 4 -9.23 -10.91 -42.38
N GLU A 5 -9.26 -12.24 -42.34
CA GLU A 5 -9.50 -13.04 -41.12
C GLU A 5 -8.33 -12.90 -40.13
N LEU A 6 -7.10 -12.89 -40.65
CA LEU A 6 -5.89 -12.71 -39.84
C LEU A 6 -5.85 -11.31 -39.21
N VAL A 7 -6.25 -10.28 -39.96
CA VAL A 7 -6.35 -8.90 -39.47
C VAL A 7 -7.40 -8.76 -38.37
N GLN A 8 -8.56 -9.40 -38.52
CA GLN A 8 -9.60 -9.38 -37.49
C GLN A 8 -9.14 -10.08 -36.20
N THR A 9 -8.50 -11.24 -36.34
CA THR A 9 -8.00 -12.04 -35.21
C THR A 9 -6.91 -11.28 -34.45
N THR A 10 -5.98 -10.64 -35.15
CA THR A 10 -4.92 -9.84 -34.53
C THR A 10 -5.47 -8.60 -33.83
N ASN A 11 -6.45 -7.90 -34.42
CA ASN A 11 -7.11 -6.77 -33.76
C ASN A 11 -7.82 -7.18 -32.46
N ALA A 12 -8.52 -8.32 -32.45
CA ALA A 12 -9.14 -8.84 -31.24
C ALA A 12 -8.11 -9.16 -30.14
N ALA A 13 -6.96 -9.74 -30.51
CA ALA A 13 -5.87 -10.00 -29.58
C ALA A 13 -5.27 -8.70 -29.00
N ILE A 14 -5.06 -7.68 -29.84
CA ILE A 14 -4.56 -6.36 -29.42
C ILE A 14 -5.51 -5.72 -28.41
N GLN A 15 -6.83 -5.74 -28.68
CA GLN A 15 -7.82 -5.20 -27.74
C GLN A 15 -7.80 -5.93 -26.39
N LYS A 16 -7.67 -7.26 -26.42
CA LYS A 16 -7.57 -8.07 -25.20
C LYS A 16 -6.32 -7.75 -24.39
N ILE A 17 -5.19 -7.52 -25.04
CA ILE A 17 -3.93 -7.12 -24.38
C ILE A 17 -4.07 -5.74 -23.73
N ARG A 18 -4.61 -4.76 -24.47
CA ARG A 18 -4.85 -3.39 -23.96
C ARG A 18 -5.78 -3.40 -22.74
N ALA A 19 -6.88 -4.14 -22.80
CA ALA A 19 -7.83 -4.26 -21.70
C ALA A 19 -7.17 -4.85 -20.43
N ARG A 20 -6.36 -5.90 -20.59
CA ARG A 20 -5.62 -6.52 -19.48
C ARG A 20 -4.58 -5.57 -18.89
N MET A 21 -3.84 -4.84 -19.73
CA MET A 21 -2.86 -3.84 -19.31
C MET A 21 -3.52 -2.72 -18.51
N LEU A 22 -4.61 -2.15 -19.02
CA LEU A 22 -5.36 -1.09 -18.34
C LEU A 22 -5.91 -1.57 -17.00
N THR A 23 -6.43 -2.80 -16.93
CA THR A 23 -6.92 -3.39 -15.67
C THR A 23 -5.79 -3.51 -14.64
N GLY A 24 -4.59 -3.92 -15.06
CA GLY A 24 -3.42 -3.98 -14.18
C GLY A 24 -3.01 -2.60 -13.66
N GLN A 25 -2.92 -1.61 -14.54
CA GLN A 25 -2.58 -0.22 -14.18
C GLN A 25 -3.62 0.40 -13.25
N SER A 26 -4.91 0.22 -13.54
CA SER A 26 -6.00 0.70 -12.69
C SER A 26 -5.95 0.10 -11.29
N ARG A 27 -5.67 -1.21 -11.17
CA ARG A 27 -5.47 -1.86 -9.87
C ARG A 27 -4.29 -1.27 -9.11
N GLN A 28 -3.13 -1.13 -9.76
CA GLN A 28 -1.95 -0.53 -9.12
C GLN A 28 -2.24 0.89 -8.64
N LYS A 29 -2.86 1.71 -9.49
CA LYS A 29 -3.27 3.06 -9.14
C LYS A 29 -4.23 3.09 -7.94
N SER A 30 -5.24 2.23 -7.93
CA SER A 30 -6.16 2.15 -6.78
C SER A 30 -5.45 1.77 -5.48
N TYR A 31 -4.46 0.86 -5.52
CA TYR A 31 -3.68 0.51 -4.33
C TYR A 31 -2.84 1.68 -3.84
N ALA A 32 -2.21 2.42 -4.75
CA ALA A 32 -1.44 3.62 -4.40
C ALA A 32 -2.35 4.72 -3.84
N ASP A 33 -3.45 5.02 -4.52
CA ASP A 33 -4.39 6.09 -4.15
C ASP A 33 -5.04 5.82 -2.78
N VAL A 34 -5.36 4.56 -2.44
CA VAL A 34 -5.89 4.19 -1.12
C VAL A 34 -4.87 4.42 0.00
N ARG A 35 -3.58 4.27 -0.29
CA ARG A 35 -2.47 4.45 0.68
C ARG A 35 -1.97 5.89 0.77
N HIS A 36 -2.42 6.77 -0.13
CA HIS A 36 -2.02 8.17 -0.21
C HIS A 36 -2.96 9.14 0.51
N LYS A 37 -4.03 8.64 1.15
CA LYS A 37 -4.84 9.46 2.04
C LYS A 37 -4.13 9.58 3.38
N ASP A 38 -4.08 10.79 3.91
CA ASP A 38 -3.68 11.02 5.29
C ASP A 38 -4.58 10.16 6.20
N LEU A 39 -3.99 9.42 7.15
CA LEU A 39 -4.79 8.71 8.14
C LEU A 39 -5.38 9.75 9.10
N GLU A 40 -6.69 9.96 9.00
CA GLU A 40 -7.48 10.67 9.99
C GLU A 40 -7.95 9.67 11.04
N PHE A 41 -7.76 10.01 12.32
CA PHE A 41 -8.18 9.20 13.46
C PHE A 41 -9.10 10.05 14.34
N GLU A 42 -10.17 9.45 14.84
CA GLU A 42 -11.08 10.11 15.79
C GLU A 42 -10.75 9.71 17.23
N VAL A 43 -11.09 10.60 18.17
CA VAL A 43 -10.97 10.29 19.60
C VAL A 43 -11.85 9.09 19.92
N GLY A 44 -11.25 8.04 20.49
CA GLY A 44 -11.89 6.77 20.77
C GLY A 44 -11.44 5.62 19.85
N ASP A 45 -10.78 5.89 18.73
CA ASP A 45 -10.26 4.86 17.83
C ASP A 45 -9.14 4.03 18.48
N MET A 46 -9.11 2.74 18.13
CA MET A 46 -8.04 1.81 18.54
C MET A 46 -6.93 1.80 17.48
N VAL A 47 -5.78 2.40 17.79
CA VAL A 47 -4.66 2.58 16.87
C VAL A 47 -3.42 1.77 17.30
N PHE A 48 -2.57 1.40 16.34
CA PHE A 48 -1.26 0.79 16.62
C PHE A 48 -0.15 1.84 16.55
N LEU A 49 0.65 1.96 17.61
CA LEU A 49 1.75 2.92 17.64
C LEU A 49 2.99 2.35 16.92
N LYS A 50 3.43 3.01 15.85
CA LYS A 50 4.67 2.66 15.14
C LYS A 50 5.89 3.10 15.96
N VAL A 51 6.77 2.16 16.27
CA VAL A 51 8.04 2.41 16.97
C VAL A 51 9.09 2.82 15.95
N ALA A 52 9.54 4.09 16.02
CA ALA A 52 10.66 4.55 15.22
C ALA A 52 11.97 3.91 15.72
N PRO A 53 12.87 3.49 14.82
CA PRO A 53 14.17 2.99 15.24
C PRO A 53 14.97 4.12 15.88
N MET A 54 15.23 4.01 17.19
CA MET A 54 16.11 4.97 17.87
C MET A 54 17.55 4.76 17.42
N LYS A 55 18.18 5.83 16.91
CA LYS A 55 19.58 5.85 16.47
C LYS A 55 20.47 5.50 17.67
N GLY A 56 21.01 4.27 17.71
CA GLY A 56 21.91 3.81 18.77
C GLY A 56 21.37 2.71 19.69
N VAL A 57 20.11 2.29 19.55
CA VAL A 57 19.65 1.06 20.24
C VAL A 57 20.20 -0.14 19.47
N LEU A 58 21.25 -0.76 20.01
CA LEU A 58 21.75 -2.06 19.58
C LEU A 58 20.55 -3.00 19.44
N ARG A 59 20.23 -3.37 18.19
CA ARG A 59 19.12 -4.26 17.89
C ARG A 59 19.45 -5.65 18.45
N PHE A 60 18.86 -5.96 19.60
CA PHE A 60 18.76 -7.27 20.25
C PHE A 60 20.05 -7.90 20.78
N GLU A 61 20.10 -8.10 22.10
CA GLU A 61 20.60 -9.36 22.62
C GLU A 61 19.60 -10.46 22.22
N LYS A 62 20.09 -11.50 21.52
CA LYS A 62 19.39 -12.63 20.87
C LYS A 62 18.79 -12.35 19.49
N LYS A 63 19.49 -12.90 18.50
CA LYS A 63 19.11 -13.16 17.11
C LYS A 63 17.82 -13.99 17.02
N GLY A 64 16.67 -13.33 17.16
CA GLY A 64 15.33 -13.84 16.84
C GLY A 64 14.71 -13.04 15.69
N LYS A 65 13.62 -13.55 15.09
CA LYS A 65 12.88 -12.99 13.94
C LYS A 65 12.53 -11.50 14.12
N LEU A 66 12.19 -10.84 12.99
CA LEU A 66 11.67 -9.46 12.90
C LEU A 66 10.85 -9.09 14.15
N SER A 67 11.37 -8.16 14.96
CA SER A 67 10.60 -7.61 16.07
C SER A 67 9.40 -6.84 15.53
N PRO A 68 8.21 -6.96 16.13
CA PRO A 68 7.08 -6.11 15.76
C PRO A 68 7.47 -4.64 15.91
N HIS A 69 7.28 -3.85 14.85
CA HIS A 69 7.53 -2.40 14.86
C HIS A 69 6.31 -1.62 15.36
N PHE A 70 5.31 -2.32 15.91
CA PHE A 70 4.04 -1.75 16.35
C PHE A 70 3.75 -2.22 17.78
N VAL A 71 3.43 -1.26 18.64
CA VAL A 71 2.83 -1.52 19.97
C VAL A 71 1.34 -1.74 19.77
N GLY A 72 0.75 -2.61 20.60
CA GLY A 72 -0.65 -3.07 20.46
C GLY A 72 -1.71 -1.96 20.45
N PRO A 73 -3.00 -2.34 20.36
CA PRO A 73 -4.09 -1.39 20.22
C PRO A 73 -4.16 -0.42 21.41
N LEU A 74 -4.07 0.88 21.14
CA LEU A 74 -4.22 1.96 22.10
C LEU A 74 -5.41 2.83 21.70
N GLN A 75 -6.17 3.29 22.70
CA GLN A 75 -7.27 4.21 22.45
C GLN A 75 -6.72 5.63 22.25
N LEU A 76 -7.12 6.28 21.17
CA LEU A 76 -6.79 7.68 20.91
C LEU A 76 -7.59 8.57 21.87
N VAL A 77 -6.89 9.34 22.72
CA VAL A 77 -7.52 10.18 23.75
C VAL A 77 -7.62 11.67 23.35
N SER A 78 -6.95 12.08 22.28
CA SER A 78 -6.96 13.44 21.76
C SER A 78 -6.63 13.45 20.26
N GLU A 79 -7.16 14.40 19.51
CA GLU A 79 -6.85 14.55 18.08
C GLU A 79 -5.33 14.70 17.86
N PRO A 80 -4.72 13.90 16.97
CA PRO A 80 -3.32 14.03 16.64
C PRO A 80 -3.13 15.27 15.77
N SER A 81 -2.35 16.24 16.25
CA SER A 81 -1.77 17.25 15.38
C SER A 81 -0.95 16.53 14.30
N VAL A 82 -1.39 16.63 13.03
CA VAL A 82 -0.83 15.98 11.82
C VAL A 82 0.48 15.25 12.11
N LEU A 83 0.39 13.94 12.38
CA LEU A 83 1.57 13.13 12.66
C LEU A 83 2.32 12.97 11.33
N GLY A 84 3.18 13.94 11.03
CA GLY A 84 3.95 13.97 9.79
C GLY A 84 4.58 12.62 9.53
N SER A 85 4.31 12.07 8.35
CA SER A 85 5.07 10.96 7.79
C SER A 85 6.52 11.41 7.70
N ALA A 86 7.33 11.01 8.69
CA ALA A 86 8.78 11.15 8.60
C ALA A 86 9.27 10.12 7.58
N ASP A 87 9.58 10.60 6.39
CA ASP A 87 10.40 9.90 5.38
C ASP A 87 11.87 9.82 5.83
#